data_AF-A0A5K1EZN9-F1
#
_entry.id   AF-A0A5K1EZN9-F1
#
_cell.length_a   1.000
_cell.length_b   1.000
_cell.length_c   1.000
_cell.angle_alpha   90.00
_cell.angle_beta   90.00
_cell.angle_gamma   90.00
#
_symmetry.space_group_name_H-M   'P 1'
#
loop_
_entity.id
_entity.type
_entity.pdbx_description
1 polymer ?
#
loop_
_entity_poly.entity_id
_entity_poly.type
_entity_poly.pdbx_seq_one_letter_code
_entity_poly.pdbx_strand_id
1 'polypeptide(L)'
;VAPLRVIETPTGGSTPVYMLKEYDLVLKCLKKLPLLHLQEIPWKTLAVVQKFSHAFIADKWIACMPGHLSDGEVDALLQMLPKKLQVSLLPFQQDGVKFGLRRGGRCLIADEMGLGKTVQ
;
A
#
# COMPACT_ATOMS: atom_id res chain seq x y z
N VAL A 1 8.98 6.73 23.70
CA VAL A 1 8.04 5.58 23.73
C VAL A 1 7.31 5.59 22.40
N ALA A 2 7.19 4.46 21.70
CA ALA A 2 6.43 4.40 20.44
C ALA A 2 4.93 4.57 20.75
N PRO A 3 4.19 5.43 20.03
CA PRO A 3 2.79 5.69 20.33
C PRO A 3 1.94 4.46 19.99
N LEU A 4 1.30 3.89 21.00
CA LEU A 4 0.46 2.71 20.87
C LEU A 4 -0.92 3.11 20.33
N ARG A 5 -1.33 2.47 19.24
CA ARG A 5 -2.72 2.49 18.77
C ARG A 5 -3.26 1.08 18.83
N VAL A 6 -4.58 0.96 18.91
CA VAL A 6 -5.26 -0.32 19.07
C VAL A 6 -6.39 -0.38 18.06
N ILE A 7 -6.47 -1.47 17.29
CA ILE A 7 -7.56 -1.73 16.36
C ILE A 7 -8.38 -2.94 16.82
N GLU A 8 -9.69 -2.86 16.62
CA GLU A 8 -10.58 -4.01 16.79
C GLU A 8 -10.50 -4.90 15.56
N THR A 9 -10.35 -6.20 15.79
CA THR A 9 -10.33 -7.23 14.75
C THR A 9 -11.75 -7.69 14.46
N PRO A 10 -12.06 -8.14 13.22
CA PRO A 10 -13.38 -8.65 12.87
C PRO A 10 -13.85 -9.84 13.73
N THR A 11 -12.89 -10.56 14.33
CA THR A 11 -13.14 -11.71 15.22
C THR A 11 -13.36 -11.32 16.69
N GLY A 12 -13.48 -10.02 17.02
CA GLY A 12 -13.76 -9.53 18.37
C GLY A 12 -12.53 -9.37 19.28
N GLY A 13 -11.32 -9.55 18.76
CA GLY A 13 -10.06 -9.30 19.47
C GLY A 13 -9.53 -7.88 19.26
N SER A 14 -8.57 -7.46 20.08
CA SER A 14 -7.95 -6.14 20.01
C SER A 14 -6.45 -6.29 19.76
N THR A 15 -5.92 -5.62 18.72
CA THR A 15 -4.52 -5.75 18.30
C THR A 15 -3.80 -4.40 18.36
N PRO A 16 -2.62 -4.32 19.01
CA PRO A 16 -1.80 -3.13 19.00
C PRO A 16 -1.19 -2.91 17.60
N VAL A 17 -1.28 -1.68 17.09
CA VAL A 17 -0.72 -1.27 15.81
C VAL A 17 0.13 -0.03 15.95
N TYR A 18 1.19 0.02 15.13
CA TYR A 18 2.11 1.15 15.04
C TYR A 18 2.13 1.64 13.60
N MET A 19 2.24 2.95 13.42
CA MET A 19 2.35 3.51 12.08
C MET A 19 3.73 3.18 11.52
N LEU A 20 3.82 3.02 10.20
CA LEU A 20 5.06 2.64 9.54
C LEU A 20 6.18 3.68 9.71
N LYS A 21 5.82 4.97 9.87
CA LYS A 21 6.74 6.07 10.25
C LYS A 21 7.37 5.91 11.63
N GLU A 22 6.82 5.05 12.48
CA GLU A 22 7.30 4.75 13.83
C GLU A 22 8.17 3.49 13.86
N TYR A 23 8.45 2.86 12.71
CA TYR A 23 9.19 1.59 12.60
C TYR A 23 10.51 1.61 13.38
N ASP A 24 11.33 2.64 13.21
CA ASP A 24 12.64 2.73 13.88
C ASP A 24 12.51 2.87 15.41
N LEU A 25 11.46 3.56 15.89
CA LEU A 25 11.18 3.68 17.33
C LEU A 25 10.75 2.33 17.92
N VAL A 26 9.88 1.60 17.21
CA VAL A 26 9.43 0.26 17.61
C VAL A 26 10.61 -0.71 17.61
N LEU A 27 11.42 -0.71 16.55
CA LEU A 27 12.59 -1.57 16.42
C LEU A 27 13.60 -1.33 17.56
N LYS A 28 13.86 -0.06 17.90
CA LYS A 28 14.73 0.33 19.02
C LYS A 28 14.19 -0.15 20.39
N CYS A 29 12.87 -0.19 20.56
CA CYS A 29 12.25 -0.74 21.75
C CYS A 29 12.37 -2.27 21.80
N LEU A 30 12.09 -2.97 20.69
CA LEU A 30 12.13 -4.43 20.61
C LEU A 30 13.54 -5.00 20.77
N LYS A 31 14.57 -4.32 20.22
CA LYS A 31 15.99 -4.72 20.37
C LYS A 31 16.49 -4.76 21.81
N LYS A 32 15.77 -4.14 22.77
CA LYS A 32 16.12 -4.19 24.20
C LYS A 32 15.67 -5.48 24.88
N LEU A 33 14.84 -6.30 24.22
CA LEU A 33 14.31 -7.54 24.77
C LEU A 33 15.23 -8.71 24.38
N PRO A 34 15.97 -9.32 25.33
CA PRO A 34 17.02 -10.29 25.02
C PRO A 34 16.51 -11.64 24.48
N LEU A 35 15.20 -11.90 24.56
CA LEU A 35 14.58 -13.17 24.15
C LEU A 35 13.88 -13.11 22.79
N LEU A 36 13.89 -11.95 22.10
CA LEU A 36 13.13 -11.76 20.88
C LEU A 36 14.01 -12.04 19.65
N HIS A 37 13.64 -13.03 18.84
CA HIS A 37 14.21 -13.18 17.51
C HIS A 37 13.52 -12.21 16.55
N LEU A 38 14.16 -11.07 16.31
CA LEU A 38 13.62 -9.99 15.51
C LEU A 38 13.99 -10.16 14.03
N GLN A 39 12.98 -10.27 13.17
CA GLN A 39 13.16 -10.16 11.72
C GLN A 39 12.80 -8.75 11.26
N GLU A 40 13.78 -8.03 10.74
CA GLU A 40 13.57 -6.69 10.19
C GLU A 40 12.88 -6.75 8.82
N ILE A 41 12.18 -5.68 8.45
CA ILE A 41 11.69 -5.51 7.08
C ILE A 41 12.90 -5.54 6.14
N PRO A 42 12.91 -6.38 5.09
CA PRO A 42 13.99 -6.40 4.12
C PRO A 42 14.27 -4.99 3.58
N TRP A 43 15.55 -4.61 3.48
CA TRP A 43 15.94 -3.23 3.19
C TRP A 43 15.29 -2.67 1.92
N LYS A 44 15.12 -3.49 0.88
CA LYS A 44 14.47 -3.08 -0.38
C LYS A 44 13.02 -2.65 -0.13
N THR A 45 12.28 -3.45 0.64
CA THR A 45 10.89 -3.17 1.01
C THR A 45 10.81 -1.91 1.87
N LEU A 46 11.70 -1.79 2.87
CA LEU A 46 11.75 -0.62 3.75
C LEU A 46 12.05 0.67 2.96
N ALA A 47 13.00 0.62 2.03
CA ALA A 47 13.35 1.76 1.18
C ALA A 47 12.18 2.20 0.28
N VAL A 48 11.41 1.25 -0.27
CA VAL A 48 10.20 1.56 -1.06
C VAL A 48 9.14 2.21 -0.18
N VAL A 49 8.87 1.61 0.98
CA VAL A 49 7.93 2.14 2.00
C VAL A 49 8.30 3.57 2.43
N GLN A 50 9.57 3.83 2.72
CA GLN A 50 10.06 5.14 3.13
C GLN A 50 9.91 6.16 2.01
N LYS A 51 10.20 5.78 0.76
CA LYS A 51 9.95 6.65 -0.41
C LYS A 51 8.47 7.03 -0.54
N PHE A 52 7.55 6.08 -0.37
CA PHE A 52 6.12 6.37 -0.39
C PHE A 52 5.66 7.18 0.84
N SER A 53 6.29 6.99 2.00
CA SER A 53 5.98 7.76 3.22
C SER A 53 6.46 9.20 3.12
N HIS A 54 7.64 9.44 2.55
CA HIS A 54 8.18 10.78 2.30
C HIS A 54 7.52 11.50 1.11
N ALA A 55 6.78 10.75 0.29
CA ALA A 55 5.86 11.37 -0.66
C ALA A 55 4.72 12.10 0.06
N PHE A 56 4.51 11.97 1.37
CA PHE A 56 3.61 12.84 2.14
C PHE A 56 4.40 13.97 2.82
N ILE A 57 4.37 15.18 2.27
CA ILE A 57 4.86 16.39 2.94
C ILE A 57 3.64 17.20 3.38
N ALA A 58 3.56 17.53 4.68
CA ALA A 58 2.45 18.29 5.27
C ALA A 58 1.05 17.72 4.93
N ASP A 59 0.86 16.41 5.15
CA ASP A 59 -0.36 15.65 4.84
C ASP A 59 -0.78 15.64 3.35
N LYS A 60 0.07 16.13 2.45
CA LYS A 60 -0.17 16.12 1.01
C LYS A 60 0.71 15.09 0.33
N TRP A 61 0.08 14.08 -0.29
CA TRP A 61 0.77 13.12 -1.13
C TRP A 61 1.30 13.78 -2.41
N ILE A 62 2.58 13.61 -2.68
CA ILE A 62 3.33 14.05 -3.85
C ILE A 62 3.48 12.84 -4.75
N ALA A 63 2.80 12.88 -5.89
CA ALA A 63 2.85 11.80 -6.85
C ALA A 63 4.27 11.56 -7.36
N CYS A 64 4.71 10.29 -7.43
CA CYS A 64 5.98 9.95 -8.08
C CYS A 64 6.00 10.30 -9.59
N MET A 65 4.82 10.50 -10.19
CA MET A 65 4.63 11.05 -11.53
C MET A 65 4.04 12.46 -11.40
N PRO A 66 4.71 13.51 -11.88
CA PRO A 66 4.11 14.84 -11.94
C PRO A 66 2.93 14.80 -12.94
N GLY A 67 1.72 14.98 -12.42
CA GLY A 67 0.48 14.93 -13.20
C GLY A 67 -0.19 13.56 -13.14
N HIS A 68 -1.41 13.53 -12.58
CA HIS A 68 -2.30 12.40 -12.76
C HIS A 68 -2.86 12.41 -14.17
N LEU A 69 -2.96 11.24 -14.81
CA LEU A 69 -3.73 11.12 -16.03
C LEU A 69 -5.18 11.52 -15.76
N SER A 70 -5.79 12.20 -16.72
CA SER A 70 -7.22 12.51 -16.68
C SER A 70 -8.04 11.23 -16.77
N ASP A 71 -9.30 11.27 -16.32
CA ASP A 71 -10.17 10.09 -16.36
C ASP A 71 -10.38 9.58 -17.79
N GLY A 72 -10.43 10.46 -18.79
CA GLY A 72 -10.53 10.08 -20.20
C GLY A 72 -9.30 9.32 -20.71
N GLU A 73 -8.09 9.73 -20.31
CA GLU A 73 -6.85 9.01 -20.64
C GLU A 73 -6.79 7.65 -19.94
N VAL A 74 -7.22 7.60 -18.67
CA VAL A 74 -7.29 6.35 -17.89
C VAL A 74 -8.27 5.36 -18.54
N ASP A 75 -9.46 5.82 -18.93
CA ASP A 75 -10.46 4.99 -19.57
C ASP A 75 -10.01 4.49 -20.94
N ALA A 76 -9.32 5.34 -21.73
CA ALA A 76 -8.72 4.92 -23.00
C ALA A 76 -7.67 3.81 -22.79
N LEU A 77 -6.80 3.94 -21.79
CA LEU A 77 -5.82 2.91 -21.45
C LEU A 77 -6.47 1.62 -20.94
N LEU A 78 -7.55 1.73 -20.16
CA LEU A 78 -8.29 0.57 -19.68
C LEU A 78 -8.93 -0.22 -20.84
N GLN A 79 -9.42 0.48 -21.86
CA GLN A 79 -9.96 -0.13 -23.08
C GLN A 79 -8.90 -0.85 -23.94
N MET A 80 -7.61 -0.55 -23.75
CA MET A 80 -6.52 -1.26 -24.42
C MET A 80 -6.25 -2.66 -23.84
N LEU A 81 -6.80 -2.98 -22.67
CA LEU A 81 -6.68 -4.33 -22.11
C LEU A 81 -7.30 -5.37 -23.05
N PRO A 82 -6.78 -6.60 -23.14
CA PRO A 82 -7.45 -7.67 -23.86
C PRO A 82 -8.90 -7.86 -23.38
N LYS A 83 -9.85 -8.03 -24.31
CA LYS A 83 -11.30 -8.17 -23.98
C LYS A 83 -11.56 -9.21 -22.87
N LYS A 84 -10.82 -10.33 -22.88
CA LYS A 84 -10.94 -11.37 -21.85
C LYS A 84 -10.62 -10.85 -20.45
N LEU A 85 -9.61 -9.99 -20.30
CA LEU A 85 -9.26 -9.39 -19.01
C LEU A 85 -10.29 -8.33 -18.60
N GLN A 86 -10.74 -7.48 -19.53
CA GLN A 86 -11.75 -6.45 -19.24
C GLN A 86 -13.02 -7.04 -18.61
N VAL A 87 -13.53 -8.16 -19.14
CA VAL A 87 -14.74 -8.81 -18.63
C VAL A 87 -14.51 -9.69 -17.40
N SER A 88 -13.24 -10.02 -17.10
CA SER A 88 -12.88 -10.86 -15.95
C SER A 88 -12.65 -10.05 -14.67
N LEU A 89 -12.39 -8.74 -14.79
CA LEU A 89 -12.16 -7.87 -13.64
C LEU A 89 -13.47 -7.50 -12.96
N LEU A 90 -13.54 -7.75 -11.65
CA LEU A 90 -14.61 -7.26 -10.79
C LEU A 90 -14.56 -5.72 -10.71
N PRO A 91 -15.68 -5.02 -10.42
CA PRO A 91 -15.71 -3.56 -10.39
C PRO A 91 -14.61 -2.92 -9.51
N PHE A 92 -14.36 -3.47 -8.31
CA PHE A 92 -13.31 -2.98 -7.43
C PHE A 92 -11.90 -3.20 -7.99
N GLN A 93 -11.68 -4.27 -8.76
CA GLN A 93 -10.40 -4.53 -9.41
C GLN A 93 -10.19 -3.53 -10.55
N GLN A 94 -11.25 -3.19 -11.30
CA GLN A 94 -11.18 -2.15 -12.32
C GLN A 94 -10.81 -0.79 -11.69
N ASP A 95 -11.39 -0.45 -10.54
CA ASP A 95 -11.02 0.75 -9.80
C ASP A 95 -9.55 0.72 -9.36
N GLY A 96 -9.05 -0.45 -8.93
CA GLY A 96 -7.64 -0.66 -8.64
C GLY A 96 -6.72 -0.51 -9.85
N VAL A 97 -7.13 -1.00 -11.03
CA VAL A 97 -6.40 -0.76 -12.30
C VAL A 97 -6.41 0.73 -12.64
N LYS A 98 -7.58 1.40 -12.58
CA LYS A 98 -7.69 2.85 -12.80
C LYS A 98 -6.82 3.64 -11.83
N PHE A 99 -6.73 3.21 -10.56
CA PHE A 99 -5.87 3.80 -9.55
C PHE A 99 -4.39 3.76 -9.96
N GLY A 100 -3.93 2.61 -10.48
CA GLY A 100 -2.58 2.43 -11.00
C GLY A 100 -2.33 3.25 -12.26
N LEU A 101 -3.22 3.15 -13.25
CA LEU A 101 -3.12 3.89 -14.51
C LEU A 101 -3.04 5.41 -14.30
N ARG A 102 -3.89 5.96 -13.42
CA ARG A 102 -3.88 7.38 -13.06
C ARG A 102 -2.51 7.87 -12.55
N ARG A 103 -1.68 6.96 -12.02
CA ARG A 103 -0.34 7.22 -11.47
C ARG A 103 0.78 6.72 -12.38
N GLY A 104 0.50 6.49 -13.67
CA GLY A 104 1.48 5.96 -14.61
C GLY A 104 1.97 4.56 -14.24
N GLY A 105 1.08 3.73 -13.67
CA GLY A 105 1.36 2.35 -13.26
C GLY A 105 2.06 2.21 -11.90
N ARG A 106 2.47 3.31 -11.25
CA ARG A 106 3.17 3.26 -9.96
C ARG A 106 2.19 3.27 -8.79
N CYS A 107 1.87 2.08 -8.29
CA CYS A 107 0.97 1.91 -7.15
C CYS A 107 1.37 0.71 -6.29
N LEU A 108 0.87 0.67 -5.06
CA LEU A 108 0.90 -0.51 -4.19
C LEU A 108 -0.53 -1.07 -4.13
N ILE A 109 -0.74 -2.25 -4.69
CA ILE A 109 -2.01 -2.98 -4.58
C ILE A 109 -1.92 -3.90 -3.36
N ALA A 110 -2.64 -3.54 -2.31
CA ALA A 110 -2.56 -4.18 -0.99
C ALA A 110 -3.93 -4.63 -0.47
N ASP A 111 -4.85 -4.96 -1.36
CA ASP A 111 -6.16 -5.53 -1.00
C ASP A 111 -6.02 -6.85 -0.26
N GLU A 112 -7.08 -7.28 0.43
CA GLU A 112 -7.10 -8.54 1.18
C GLU A 112 -6.75 -9.77 0.32
N MET A 113 -6.21 -10.81 0.94
CA MET A 113 -5.84 -12.05 0.26
C MET A 113 -7.08 -12.73 -0.34
N GLY A 114 -6.91 -13.42 -1.48
CA GLY A 114 -8.01 -14.08 -2.17
C GLY A 114 -8.83 -13.19 -3.12
N LEU A 115 -8.65 -11.86 -3.08
CA LEU A 115 -9.38 -10.92 -3.95
C LEU A 115 -8.87 -10.83 -5.40
N GLY A 116 -8.04 -11.78 -5.85
CA GLY A 116 -7.64 -11.87 -7.26
C GLY A 116 -6.66 -10.79 -7.76
N LYS A 117 -5.83 -10.22 -6.88
CA LYS A 117 -4.79 -9.21 -7.21
C LYS A 117 -3.79 -9.62 -8.31
N THR A 118 -3.69 -10.90 -8.62
CA THR A 118 -2.82 -11.41 -9.71
C THR A 118 -3.45 -11.24 -11.09
N VAL A 119 -4.78 -11.25 -11.17
CA VAL A 119 -5.53 -10.98 -12.41
C VAL A 119 -5.57 -9.47 -12.69
N GLN A 120 -5.65 -8.68 -11.62
CA GLN A 120 -5.54 -7.22 -11.63
C GLN A 120 -4.14 -6.76 -12.03
#